data_AF-A0A8T3BN89-F1
#
_entry.id   AF-A0A8T3BN89-F1
#
_cell.length_a   1.000
_cell.length_b   1.000
_cell.length_c   1.000
_cell.angle_alpha   90.00
_cell.angle_beta   90.00
_cell.angle_gamma   90.00
#
_symmetry.space_group_name_H-M   'P 1'
#
loop_
_entity.id
_entity.type
_entity.pdbx_description
1 polymer ?
#
loop_
_entity_poly.entity_id
_entity_poly.type
_entity_poly.pdbx_seq_one_letter_code
_entity_poly.pdbx_strand_id
1 'polypeptide(L)'
;MAESSRRVAPEEINSLEVLWTEHNKLAQLANEIASDVHCIRDELRQGLREVNALLDRLQANWHVYPTFVPETRREATFERQRQRGSQILEPSDSDDELDRLEQLEISDSEEEVQNVRRRQPRNNDRSHGEYRVKLDIPFFDGKLHIEDYLDWERSVENFFEYMEIDPDRQVKYVACKLKDGASAWWQQVLQTRRREGRRPVRQWNRMKQLLRGHYLPTDYEQMLYMQYQHCSQGQRSVNDYTEEFYRLSARNNLNENTN
;
A
#
# COMPACT_ATOMS: atom_id res chain seq x y z
N MET A 1 -24.43 37.40 -62.86
CA MET A 1 -23.92 36.82 -61.60
C MET A 1 -25.08 36.12 -60.94
N ALA A 2 -25.08 34.79 -60.95
CA ALA A 2 -26.16 33.99 -60.38
C ALA A 2 -25.80 33.61 -58.94
N GLU A 3 -26.46 34.22 -57.96
CA GLU A 3 -26.46 33.72 -56.59
C GLU A 3 -27.39 32.50 -56.54
N SER A 4 -26.78 31.32 -56.57
CA SER A 4 -27.47 30.05 -56.36
C SER A 4 -27.86 29.95 -54.89
N SER A 5 -29.05 30.46 -54.57
CA SER A 5 -29.72 30.23 -53.28
C SER A 5 -30.16 28.76 -53.22
N ARG A 6 -29.29 27.89 -52.68
CA ARG A 6 -29.66 26.51 -52.35
C ARG A 6 -30.71 26.55 -51.25
N ARG A 7 -31.98 26.37 -51.63
CA ARG A 7 -33.04 26.00 -50.70
C ARG A 7 -32.74 24.59 -50.19
N VAL A 8 -32.36 24.49 -48.92
CA VAL A 8 -32.18 23.23 -48.19
C VAL A 8 -33.51 22.48 -48.22
N ALA A 9 -33.47 21.20 -48.61
CA ALA A 9 -34.68 20.40 -48.79
C ALA A 9 -35.34 20.12 -47.42
N PRO A 10 -36.68 20.05 -47.32
CA PRO A 10 -37.37 19.80 -46.05
C PRO A 10 -36.99 18.46 -45.39
N GLU A 11 -36.54 17.49 -46.18
CA GLU A 11 -36.04 16.20 -45.68
C GLU A 11 -34.69 16.33 -44.96
N GLU A 12 -33.82 17.27 -45.39
CA GLU A 12 -32.54 17.55 -44.74
C GLU A 12 -32.75 18.24 -43.39
N ILE A 13 -33.79 19.07 -43.26
CA ILE A 13 -34.16 19.75 -42.01
C ILE A 13 -34.70 18.75 -40.98
N ASN A 14 -35.59 17.85 -41.40
CA ASN A 14 -36.09 16.77 -40.53
C ASN A 14 -34.95 15.83 -40.09
N SER A 15 -34.01 15.53 -40.98
CA SER A 15 -32.81 14.73 -40.66
C SER A 15 -31.90 15.44 -39.65
N LEU A 16 -31.70 16.76 -39.81
CA LEU A 16 -30.93 17.57 -38.87
C LEU A 16 -31.59 17.64 -37.50
N GLU A 17 -32.91 17.78 -37.44
CA GLU A 17 -33.67 17.84 -36.20
C GLU A 17 -33.60 16.50 -35.45
N VAL A 18 -33.72 15.37 -36.17
CA VAL A 18 -33.52 14.03 -35.60
C VAL A 18 -32.11 13.89 -35.02
N LEU A 19 -31.06 14.26 -35.75
CA LEU A 19 -29.67 14.24 -35.26
C LEU A 19 -29.48 15.14 -34.03
N TRP A 20 -30.12 16.30 -34.00
CA TRP A 20 -30.06 17.21 -32.85
C TRP A 20 -30.75 16.60 -31.62
N THR A 21 -31.88 15.91 -31.81
CA THR A 21 -32.55 15.20 -30.71
C THR A 21 -31.72 14.02 -30.19
N GLU A 22 -31.05 13.27 -31.07
CA GLU A 22 -30.16 12.17 -30.67
C GLU A 22 -28.94 12.69 -29.91
N HIS A 23 -28.33 13.79 -30.38
CA HIS A 23 -27.22 14.44 -29.69
C HIS A 23 -27.61 14.89 -28.27
N ASN A 24 -28.79 15.49 -28.11
CA ASN A 24 -29.29 15.89 -26.79
C ASN A 24 -29.56 14.70 -25.87
N LYS A 25 -30.09 13.59 -26.41
CA LYS A 25 -30.26 12.35 -25.64
C LYS A 25 -28.91 11.80 -25.17
N LEU A 26 -27.90 11.78 -26.04
CA LEU A 26 -26.54 11.36 -25.68
C LEU A 26 -25.91 12.28 -24.62
N ALA A 27 -26.10 13.59 -24.73
CA ALA A 27 -25.63 14.55 -23.74
C ALA A 27 -26.31 14.35 -22.38
N GLN A 28 -27.62 14.04 -22.38
CA GLN A 28 -28.36 13.75 -21.16
C GLN A 28 -27.86 12.46 -20.48
N LEU A 29 -27.65 11.39 -21.24
CA LEU A 29 -27.07 10.14 -20.75
C LEU A 29 -25.65 10.34 -20.19
N ALA A 30 -24.82 11.15 -20.85
CA ALA A 30 -23.49 11.48 -20.38
C ALA A 30 -23.52 12.22 -19.02
N ASN A 31 -24.46 13.14 -18.85
CA ASN A 31 -24.65 13.85 -17.58
C ASN A 31 -25.18 12.94 -16.47
N GLU A 32 -26.07 12.02 -16.80
CA GLU A 32 -26.59 11.01 -15.86
C GLU A 32 -25.46 10.09 -15.39
N ILE A 33 -24.66 9.55 -16.30
CA ILE A 33 -23.48 8.75 -15.99
C ILE A 33 -22.47 9.56 -15.15
N ALA A 34 -22.25 10.83 -15.47
CA ALA A 34 -21.36 11.69 -14.70
C ALA A 34 -21.87 11.86 -13.26
N SER A 35 -23.18 12.06 -13.08
CA SER A 35 -23.83 12.13 -11.78
C SER A 35 -23.64 10.84 -10.98
N ASP A 36 -23.85 9.68 -11.60
CA ASP A 36 -23.66 8.38 -10.96
C ASP A 36 -22.20 8.16 -10.53
N VAL A 37 -21.24 8.52 -11.40
CA VAL A 37 -19.81 8.44 -11.08
C VAL A 37 -19.43 9.38 -9.93
N HIS A 38 -20.06 10.55 -9.85
CA HIS A 38 -19.89 11.45 -8.71
C HIS A 38 -20.49 10.88 -7.42
N CYS A 39 -21.70 10.30 -7.49
CA CYS A 39 -22.36 9.63 -6.37
C CYS A 39 -21.48 8.50 -5.81
N ILE A 40 -21.04 7.57 -6.67
CA ILE A 40 -20.19 6.44 -6.29
C ILE A 40 -18.87 6.91 -5.68
N ARG A 41 -18.26 7.97 -6.23
CA ARG A 41 -17.04 8.56 -5.68
C ARG A 41 -17.25 9.11 -4.28
N ASP A 42 -18.39 9.76 -4.05
CA ASP A 42 -18.71 10.35 -2.75
C ASP A 42 -19.11 9.28 -1.73
N GLU A 43 -19.79 8.22 -2.16
CA GLU A 43 -20.04 7.01 -1.36
C GLU A 43 -18.72 6.33 -0.94
N LEU A 44 -17.78 6.13 -1.87
CA LEU A 44 -16.46 5.57 -1.55
C LEU A 44 -15.68 6.48 -0.59
N ARG A 45 -15.72 7.79 -0.81
CA ARG A 45 -15.10 8.77 0.11
C ARG A 45 -15.77 8.79 1.47
N GLN A 46 -17.07 8.55 1.53
CA GLN A 46 -17.81 8.46 2.78
C GLN A 46 -17.47 7.17 3.51
N GLY A 47 -17.47 6.01 2.84
CA GLY A 47 -17.01 4.76 3.40
C GLY A 47 -15.57 4.83 3.91
N LEU A 48 -14.68 5.51 3.18
CA LEU A 48 -13.31 5.78 3.63
C LEU A 48 -13.25 6.69 4.87
N ARG A 49 -14.15 7.68 4.98
CA ARG A 49 -14.25 8.54 6.18
C ARG A 49 -14.77 7.75 7.37
N GLU A 50 -15.74 6.87 7.16
CA GLU A 50 -16.29 5.99 8.20
C GLU A 50 -15.23 5.01 8.71
N VAL A 51 -14.46 4.39 7.80
CA VAL A 51 -13.34 3.51 8.18
C VAL A 51 -12.26 4.27 8.94
N ASN A 52 -11.87 5.47 8.48
CA ASN A 52 -10.92 6.31 9.22
C ASN A 52 -11.46 6.69 10.62
N ALA A 53 -12.74 7.06 10.72
CA ALA A 53 -13.36 7.40 12.00
C ALA A 53 -13.46 6.19 12.94
N LEU A 54 -13.73 4.99 12.42
CA LEU A 54 -13.71 3.76 13.21
C LEU A 54 -12.29 3.46 13.71
N LEU A 55 -11.27 3.65 12.86
CA LEU A 55 -9.88 3.48 13.25
C LEU A 55 -9.47 4.48 14.35
N ASP A 56 -9.86 5.75 14.21
CA ASP A 56 -9.61 6.80 15.21
C ASP A 56 -10.33 6.52 16.54
N ARG A 57 -11.57 5.99 16.48
CA ARG A 57 -12.35 5.57 17.67
C ARG A 57 -11.72 4.38 18.38
N LEU A 58 -11.28 3.39 17.61
CA LEU A 58 -10.51 2.28 18.16
C LEU A 58 -9.27 2.84 18.84
N GLN A 59 -8.47 3.66 18.14
CA GLN A 59 -7.29 4.35 18.70
C GLN A 59 -7.61 5.12 19.99
N ALA A 60 -8.70 5.87 20.08
CA ALA A 60 -9.12 6.58 21.29
C ALA A 60 -9.48 5.62 22.44
N ASN A 61 -10.18 4.52 22.15
CA ASN A 61 -10.56 3.52 23.16
C ASN A 61 -9.35 2.73 23.70
N TRP A 62 -8.25 2.66 22.94
CA TRP A 62 -6.97 2.07 23.39
C TRP A 62 -6.21 2.95 24.40
N HIS A 63 -6.66 4.18 24.71
CA HIS A 63 -6.03 5.05 25.71
C HIS A 63 -6.53 4.79 27.15
N VAL A 64 -7.47 3.87 27.34
CA VAL A 64 -8.08 3.58 28.65
C VAL A 64 -7.90 2.10 28.99
N TYR A 65 -6.67 1.71 29.36
CA TYR A 65 -6.46 0.50 30.19
C TYR A 65 -5.45 0.80 31.31
N PRO A 66 -5.75 0.43 32.57
CA PRO A 66 -4.88 0.76 33.70
C PRO A 66 -3.60 -0.06 33.67
N THR A 67 -2.48 0.61 33.92
CA THR A 67 -1.16 0.02 34.13
C THR A 67 -1.21 -0.96 35.31
N PHE A 68 -1.17 -2.26 35.05
CA PHE A 68 -0.87 -3.26 36.08
C PHE A 68 0.64 -3.28 36.28
N VAL A 69 1.11 -2.76 37.42
CA VAL A 69 2.50 -2.88 37.87
C VAL A 69 2.60 -4.15 38.71
N PRO A 70 3.47 -5.11 38.41
CA PRO A 70 3.76 -6.19 39.34
C PRO A 70 4.76 -5.69 40.39
N GLU A 71 4.29 -5.67 41.63
CA GLU A 71 5.06 -5.42 42.85
C GLU A 71 6.26 -6.38 42.94
N THR A 72 7.48 -5.84 42.96
CA THR A 72 8.71 -6.62 43.17
C THR A 72 8.89 -6.85 44.67
N ARG A 73 8.70 -8.10 45.11
CA ARG A 73 9.05 -8.54 46.47
C ARG A 73 10.57 -8.69 46.60
N ARG A 74 11.18 -7.80 47.38
CA ARG A 74 12.57 -7.87 47.85
C ARG A 74 12.72 -8.84 49.04
N GLU A 75 13.98 -9.26 49.21
CA GLU A 75 14.63 -10.00 50.33
C GLU A 75 14.66 -11.55 50.18
N ALA A 76 15.76 -12.28 50.35
CA ALA A 76 17.14 -11.98 50.75
C ALA A 76 18.14 -13.09 50.28
N THR A 77 19.42 -12.71 50.26
CA THR A 77 20.71 -13.44 50.19
C THR A 77 20.75 -14.89 50.77
N PHE A 78 21.55 -15.87 50.32
CA PHE A 78 23.03 -15.93 50.25
C PHE A 78 23.55 -17.21 49.53
N GLU A 79 24.75 -17.09 48.94
CA GLU A 79 25.85 -18.10 48.79
C GLU A 79 25.86 -19.29 47.78
N ARG A 80 26.71 -19.10 46.74
CA ARG A 80 27.89 -19.91 46.32
C ARG A 80 27.66 -21.32 45.71
N GLN A 81 28.11 -21.53 44.45
CA GLN A 81 29.35 -22.27 44.11
C GLN A 81 29.57 -22.47 42.57
N ARG A 82 30.73 -21.97 42.11
CA ARG A 82 31.56 -22.22 40.92
C ARG A 82 31.22 -23.31 39.85
N GLN A 83 31.53 -22.89 38.60
CA GLN A 83 32.36 -23.54 37.54
C GLN A 83 31.72 -24.31 36.36
N ARG A 84 31.86 -23.70 35.16
CA ARG A 84 32.28 -24.18 33.81
C ARG A 84 31.50 -23.35 32.78
N GLY A 85 32.09 -22.55 31.88
CA GLY A 85 33.13 -22.86 30.92
C GLY A 85 32.47 -23.03 29.54
N SER A 86 32.40 -21.97 28.73
CA SER A 86 32.50 -21.93 27.25
C SER A 86 32.16 -20.52 26.75
N GLN A 87 33.10 -19.91 26.05
CA GLN A 87 32.95 -18.62 25.37
C GLN A 87 32.03 -18.80 24.15
N ILE A 88 30.98 -17.99 24.06
CA ILE A 88 30.23 -17.76 22.82
C ILE A 88 30.20 -16.24 22.64
N LEU A 89 30.67 -15.78 21.49
CA LEU A 89 30.60 -14.40 21.04
C LEU A 89 29.13 -14.03 20.82
N GLU A 90 28.63 -13.08 21.60
CA GLU A 90 27.37 -12.38 21.35
C GLU A 90 27.63 -11.29 20.29
N PRO A 91 26.89 -11.25 19.16
CA PRO A 91 26.83 -10.08 18.31
C PRO A 91 25.89 -9.06 18.95
N SER A 92 26.45 -7.92 19.35
CA SER A 92 25.70 -6.72 19.73
C SER A 92 25.07 -6.11 18.47
N ASP A 93 23.78 -6.36 18.25
CA ASP A 93 23.02 -5.74 17.16
C ASP A 93 22.49 -4.38 17.63
N SER A 94 23.18 -3.31 17.23
CA SER A 94 22.85 -1.93 17.58
C SER A 94 22.06 -1.30 16.44
N ASP A 95 20.73 -1.36 16.53
CA ASP A 95 19.76 -0.75 15.59
C ASP A 95 19.72 0.79 15.61
N ASP A 96 20.61 1.45 16.37
CA ASP A 96 20.57 2.90 16.63
C ASP A 96 21.34 3.75 15.60
N GLU A 97 22.00 3.17 14.60
CA GLU A 97 22.78 3.95 13.62
C GLU A 97 21.96 4.57 12.47
N LEU A 98 20.70 4.18 12.26
CA LEU A 98 19.92 4.72 11.13
C LEU A 98 19.22 6.06 11.39
N ASP A 99 19.11 6.49 12.65
CA ASP A 99 18.37 7.72 13.05
C ASP A 99 19.25 8.99 13.00
N ARG A 100 20.56 8.84 12.74
CA ARG A 100 21.53 9.96 12.75
C ARG A 100 21.72 10.69 11.43
N LEU A 101 21.12 10.23 10.33
CA LEU A 101 21.32 10.84 9.00
C LEU A 101 20.32 11.94 8.62
N GLU A 102 19.39 12.33 9.51
CA GLU A 102 18.34 13.32 9.19
C GLU A 102 18.54 14.71 9.85
N GLN A 103 19.68 14.94 10.51
CA GLN A 103 19.86 16.07 11.43
C GLN A 103 20.70 17.27 10.94
N LEU A 104 20.96 17.44 9.64
CA LEU A 104 21.71 18.61 9.15
C LEU A 104 20.99 19.35 7.99
N GLU A 105 20.45 20.52 8.37
CA GLU A 105 20.18 21.75 7.59
C GLU A 105 19.07 21.67 6.52
N ILE A 106 18.03 22.51 6.56
CA ILE A 106 18.10 23.95 6.24
C ILE A 106 17.13 24.80 7.09
N SER A 107 17.67 25.97 7.44
CA SER A 107 17.21 27.07 8.29
C SER A 107 15.78 27.60 8.10
N ASP A 108 15.21 27.90 9.27
CA ASP A 108 14.02 28.71 9.55
C ASP A 108 14.22 30.19 9.16
N SER A 109 13.15 30.83 8.68
CA SER A 109 12.99 32.28 8.52
C SER A 109 11.49 32.58 8.45
N GLU A 110 10.94 33.04 9.58
CA GLU A 110 9.56 33.51 9.71
C GLU A 110 9.41 34.94 9.16
N GLU A 111 8.44 35.19 8.27
CA GLU A 111 7.74 36.48 8.22
C GLU A 111 6.25 36.28 7.96
N GLU A 112 5.47 36.93 8.81
CA GLU A 112 4.02 36.94 8.92
C GLU A 112 3.44 38.08 8.06
N VAL A 113 2.56 37.81 7.08
CA VAL A 113 1.30 38.60 6.89
C VAL A 113 0.39 38.09 5.74
N GLN A 114 -0.90 38.02 6.11
CA GLN A 114 -2.10 38.40 5.34
C GLN A 114 -2.73 37.45 4.29
N ASN A 115 -3.83 36.83 4.76
CA ASN A 115 -5.06 36.46 4.05
C ASN A 115 -5.31 37.19 2.72
N VAL A 116 -5.27 36.45 1.60
CA VAL A 116 -6.14 36.70 0.44
C VAL A 116 -6.60 35.36 -0.15
N ARG A 117 -7.88 35.03 0.08
CA ARG A 117 -8.59 34.00 -0.70
C ARG A 117 -8.68 34.46 -2.15
N ARG A 118 -8.07 33.74 -3.11
CA ARG A 118 -8.51 33.71 -4.52
C ARG A 118 -7.98 32.48 -5.27
N ARG A 119 -8.86 31.49 -5.40
CA ARG A 119 -9.09 30.58 -6.54
C ARG A 119 -7.83 30.04 -7.27
N GLN A 120 -7.42 28.83 -6.91
CA GLN A 120 -6.63 27.97 -7.80
C GLN A 120 -7.45 27.57 -9.04
N PRO A 121 -6.93 27.77 -10.25
CA PRO A 121 -7.49 27.13 -11.44
C PRO A 121 -7.13 25.65 -11.40
N ARG A 122 -8.16 24.82 -11.25
CA ARG A 122 -8.17 23.43 -11.71
C ARG A 122 -8.00 23.48 -13.23
N ASN A 123 -6.96 22.83 -13.75
CA ASN A 123 -6.97 22.11 -15.03
C ASN A 123 -5.60 21.49 -15.29
N ASN A 124 -5.48 20.19 -14.99
CA ASN A 124 -5.05 19.29 -16.04
C ASN A 124 -5.67 17.92 -15.75
N ASP A 125 -6.94 17.81 -16.13
CA ASP A 125 -7.63 16.54 -16.28
C ASP A 125 -6.91 15.79 -17.42
N ARG A 126 -5.87 15.03 -17.08
CA ARG A 126 -5.38 13.98 -17.96
C ARG A 126 -6.39 12.86 -17.86
N SER A 127 -7.44 13.02 -18.67
CA SER A 127 -8.40 11.99 -19.05
C SER A 127 -7.64 10.71 -19.38
N HIS A 128 -7.56 9.79 -18.42
CA HIS A 128 -7.25 8.39 -18.67
C HIS A 128 -8.58 7.67 -18.82
N GLY A 129 -9.23 7.96 -19.95
CA GLY A 129 -10.32 7.14 -20.43
C GLY A 129 -9.74 5.85 -20.98
N GLU A 130 -9.72 4.79 -20.18
CA GLU A 130 -9.64 3.40 -20.65
C GLU A 130 -9.83 2.47 -19.45
N TYR A 131 -10.73 1.50 -19.59
CA TYR A 131 -10.95 0.34 -18.70
C TYR A 131 -10.56 0.54 -17.22
N ARG A 132 -11.51 0.94 -16.37
CA ARG A 132 -11.29 0.94 -14.91
C ARG A 132 -11.30 -0.50 -14.42
N VAL A 133 -10.19 -1.22 -14.60
CA VAL A 133 -9.86 -2.39 -13.79
C VAL A 133 -10.07 -1.95 -12.35
N LYS A 134 -10.92 -2.66 -11.61
CA LYS A 134 -11.15 -2.40 -10.19
C LYS A 134 -9.91 -2.88 -9.44
N LEU A 135 -8.80 -2.16 -9.63
CA LEU A 135 -7.55 -2.40 -8.94
C LEU A 135 -7.80 -2.06 -7.48
N ASP A 136 -7.55 -3.06 -6.65
CA ASP A 136 -7.74 -2.99 -5.21
C ASP A 136 -6.59 -3.77 -4.57
N ILE A 137 -6.21 -3.36 -3.36
CA ILE A 137 -5.19 -4.07 -2.61
C ILE A 137 -5.80 -5.42 -2.15
N PRO A 138 -5.16 -6.56 -2.48
CA PRO A 138 -5.60 -7.86 -1.99
C PRO A 138 -5.49 -7.94 -0.46
N PHE A 139 -6.36 -8.73 0.16
CA PHE A 139 -6.27 -8.96 1.61
C PHE A 139 -5.09 -9.87 1.95
N PHE A 140 -4.54 -9.67 3.15
CA PHE A 140 -3.45 -10.49 3.69
C PHE A 140 -3.78 -10.96 5.11
N ASP A 141 -3.86 -12.27 5.30
CA ASP A 141 -4.25 -12.91 6.57
C ASP A 141 -3.05 -13.35 7.43
N GLY A 142 -1.84 -13.31 6.86
CA GLY A 142 -0.59 -13.71 7.52
C GLY A 142 -0.22 -15.18 7.38
N LYS A 143 -0.90 -15.97 6.54
CA LYS A 143 -0.66 -17.42 6.38
C LYS A 143 0.00 -17.82 5.05
N LEU A 144 0.65 -16.86 4.39
CA LEU A 144 1.14 -17.03 3.03
C LEU A 144 2.48 -17.80 2.96
N HIS A 145 2.65 -18.62 1.91
CA HIS A 145 3.97 -19.10 1.52
C HIS A 145 4.84 -17.91 1.07
N ILE A 146 6.17 -18.07 1.08
CA ILE A 146 7.15 -17.01 0.74
C ILE A 146 6.73 -16.26 -0.54
N GLU A 147 6.43 -17.01 -1.59
CA GLU A 147 6.09 -16.45 -2.90
C GLU A 147 4.75 -15.71 -2.93
N ASP A 148 3.76 -16.17 -2.17
CA ASP A 148 2.47 -15.51 -2.08
C ASP A 148 2.59 -14.16 -1.36
N TYR A 149 3.43 -14.08 -0.30
CA TYR A 149 3.74 -12.81 0.34
C TYR A 149 4.40 -11.85 -0.64
N LEU A 150 5.37 -12.32 -1.43
CA LEU A 150 6.06 -11.50 -2.43
C LEU A 150 5.09 -11.00 -3.53
N ASP A 151 4.13 -11.81 -3.95
CA ASP A 151 3.09 -11.39 -4.92
C ASP A 151 2.10 -10.40 -4.32
N TRP A 152 1.71 -10.61 -3.07
CA TRP A 152 0.87 -9.66 -2.35
C TRP A 152 1.60 -8.31 -2.21
N GLU A 153 2.87 -8.31 -1.80
CA GLU A 153 3.68 -7.10 -1.67
C GLU A 153 3.78 -6.36 -3.01
N ARG A 154 4.10 -7.08 -4.10
CA ARG A 154 4.14 -6.50 -5.46
C ARG A 154 2.78 -5.95 -5.91
N SER A 155 1.68 -6.61 -5.55
CA SER A 155 0.33 -6.12 -5.85
C SER A 155 0.02 -4.81 -5.13
N VAL A 156 0.48 -4.66 -3.88
CA VAL A 156 0.37 -3.40 -3.11
C VAL A 156 1.20 -2.29 -3.76
N GLU A 157 2.43 -2.58 -4.17
CA GLU A 157 3.30 -1.62 -4.85
C GLU A 157 2.70 -1.14 -6.17
N ASN A 158 2.26 -2.07 -7.01
CA ASN A 158 1.59 -1.76 -8.28
C ASN A 158 0.32 -0.92 -8.06
N PHE A 159 -0.44 -1.20 -7.00
CA PHE A 159 -1.61 -0.40 -6.65
C PHE A 159 -1.22 1.04 -6.31
N PHE A 160 -0.16 1.26 -5.52
CA PHE A 160 0.28 2.61 -5.18
C PHE A 160 0.85 3.38 -6.38
N GLU A 161 1.59 2.70 -7.24
CA GLU A 161 2.14 3.29 -8.47
C GLU A 161 1.01 3.70 -9.42
N TYR A 162 0.08 2.78 -9.71
CA TYR A 162 -1.01 3.03 -10.65
C TYR A 162 -2.01 4.07 -10.14
N MET A 163 -2.31 4.07 -8.84
CA MET A 163 -3.30 4.98 -8.25
C MET A 163 -2.69 6.31 -7.77
N GLU A 164 -1.38 6.51 -7.93
CA GLU A 164 -0.64 7.71 -7.48
C GLU A 164 -0.97 8.10 -6.03
N ILE A 165 -1.00 7.11 -5.12
CA ILE A 165 -1.42 7.33 -3.73
C ILE A 165 -0.34 8.09 -2.95
N ASP A 166 -0.74 9.22 -2.35
CA ASP A 166 0.10 10.01 -1.44
C ASP A 166 0.79 9.11 -0.38
N PRO A 167 2.12 9.22 -0.19
CA PRO A 167 2.88 8.41 0.77
C PRO A 167 2.29 8.36 2.18
N ASP A 168 1.74 9.48 2.66
CA ASP A 168 1.13 9.62 3.99
C ASP A 168 -0.12 8.76 4.20
N ARG A 169 -0.76 8.31 3.11
CA ARG A 169 -1.98 7.49 3.15
C ARG A 169 -1.71 6.02 2.92
N GLN A 170 -0.57 5.66 2.32
CA GLN A 170 -0.26 4.29 1.92
C GLN A 170 -0.34 3.31 3.10
N VAL A 171 0.26 3.65 4.25
CA VAL A 171 0.21 2.81 5.47
C VAL A 171 -1.23 2.53 5.91
N LYS A 172 -2.11 3.53 5.84
CA LYS A 172 -3.52 3.38 6.22
C LYS A 172 -4.25 2.42 5.28
N TYR A 173 -3.99 2.53 3.97
CA TYR A 173 -4.57 1.63 2.97
C TYR A 173 -4.16 0.18 3.20
N VAL A 174 -2.87 -0.09 3.41
CA VAL A 174 -2.42 -1.47 3.68
C VAL A 174 -2.95 -1.98 5.01
N ALA A 175 -2.92 -1.17 6.05
CA ALA A 175 -3.41 -1.58 7.38
C ALA A 175 -4.87 -2.03 7.36
N CYS A 176 -5.72 -1.42 6.52
CA CYS A 176 -7.12 -1.83 6.36
C CYS A 176 -7.30 -3.15 5.59
N LYS A 177 -6.24 -3.63 4.93
CA LYS A 177 -6.22 -4.86 4.11
C LYS A 177 -5.56 -6.04 4.81
N LEU A 178 -4.97 -5.81 5.98
CA LEU A 178 -4.55 -6.87 6.87
C LEU A 178 -5.78 -7.49 7.54
N LYS A 179 -5.82 -8.82 7.61
CA LYS A 179 -6.88 -9.61 8.25
C LYS A 179 -6.28 -10.58 9.27
N ASP A 180 -7.13 -11.11 10.14
CA ASP A 180 -6.81 -12.17 11.08
C ASP A 180 -5.48 -11.92 11.83
N GLY A 181 -4.54 -12.87 11.75
CA GLY A 181 -3.25 -12.79 12.44
C GLY A 181 -2.44 -11.56 12.03
N ALA A 182 -2.46 -11.18 10.75
CA ALA A 182 -1.76 -9.99 10.28
C ALA A 182 -2.29 -8.69 10.85
N SER A 183 -3.62 -8.57 10.96
CA SER A 183 -4.24 -7.42 11.60
C SER A 183 -3.87 -7.30 13.08
N ALA A 184 -3.86 -8.42 13.81
CA ALA A 184 -3.53 -8.46 15.23
C ALA A 184 -2.06 -8.15 15.48
N TRP A 185 -1.16 -8.73 14.68
CA TRP A 185 0.26 -8.44 14.74
C TRP A 185 0.56 -6.95 14.47
N TRP A 186 -0.06 -6.36 13.44
CA TRP A 186 0.16 -4.94 13.13
C TRP A 186 -0.28 -4.03 14.30
N GLN A 187 -1.39 -4.35 14.96
CA GLN A 187 -1.82 -3.64 16.16
C GLN A 187 -0.79 -3.77 17.30
N GLN A 188 -0.25 -4.98 17.52
CA GLN A 188 0.79 -5.21 18.52
C GLN A 188 2.06 -4.38 18.23
N VAL A 189 2.48 -4.29 16.97
CA VAL A 189 3.62 -3.45 16.56
C VAL A 189 3.38 -1.98 16.91
N LEU A 190 2.19 -1.45 16.59
CA LEU A 190 1.84 -0.06 16.91
C LEU A 190 1.81 0.19 18.42
N GLN A 191 1.26 -0.74 19.20
CA GLN A 191 1.23 -0.63 20.67
C GLN A 191 2.63 -0.69 21.28
N THR A 192 3.48 -1.60 20.81
CA THR A 192 4.85 -1.78 21.32
C THR A 192 5.67 -0.52 21.07
N ARG A 193 5.65 0.00 19.82
CA ARG A 193 6.31 1.27 19.48
C ARG A 193 5.84 2.43 20.35
N ARG A 194 4.55 2.49 20.64
CA ARG A 194 3.98 3.53 21.50
C ARG A 194 4.51 3.44 22.93
N ARG A 195 4.61 2.23 23.49
CA ARG A 195 5.17 1.99 24.84
C ARG A 195 6.65 2.37 24.90
N GLU A 196 7.37 2.15 23.82
CA GLU A 196 8.78 2.51 23.67
C GLU A 196 9.00 4.00 23.32
N GLY A 197 7.93 4.80 23.20
CA GLY A 197 8.04 6.22 22.83
C GLY A 197 8.50 6.47 21.39
N ARG A 198 8.50 5.44 20.53
CA ARG A 198 8.94 5.53 19.14
C ARG A 198 7.89 6.24 18.27
N ARG A 199 8.37 6.90 17.21
CA ARG A 199 7.50 7.57 16.23
C ARG A 199 6.56 6.57 15.53
N PRO A 200 5.31 6.97 15.20
CA PRO A 200 4.40 6.14 14.41
C PRO A 200 4.98 5.81 13.05
N VAL A 201 4.61 4.64 12.51
CA VAL A 201 4.99 4.25 11.15
C VAL A 201 4.14 5.05 10.17
N ARG A 202 4.75 6.03 9.48
CA ARG A 202 4.06 6.88 8.50
C ARG A 202 4.33 6.49 7.04
N GLN A 203 5.49 5.91 6.78
CA GLN A 203 5.94 5.56 5.43
C GLN A 203 5.70 4.08 5.12
N TRP A 204 5.20 3.81 3.92
CA TRP A 204 5.00 2.43 3.43
C TRP A 204 6.28 1.60 3.48
N ASN A 205 7.41 2.17 3.06
CA ASN A 205 8.71 1.47 3.10
C ASN A 205 9.05 0.94 4.49
N ARG A 206 8.73 1.70 5.55
CA ARG A 206 8.95 1.25 6.93
C ARG A 206 7.97 0.15 7.34
N MET A 207 6.71 0.23 6.93
CA MET A 207 5.73 -0.83 7.16
C MET A 207 6.11 -2.12 6.43
N LYS A 208 6.56 -2.01 5.18
CA LYS A 208 7.05 -3.12 4.34
C LYS A 208 8.21 -3.86 4.99
N GLN A 209 9.22 -3.14 5.51
CA GLN A 209 10.33 -3.74 6.25
C GLN A 209 9.86 -4.56 7.45
N LEU A 210 8.91 -4.02 8.22
CA LEU A 210 8.36 -4.73 9.38
C LEU A 210 7.58 -5.98 8.98
N LEU A 211 6.79 -5.90 7.89
CA LEU A 211 6.06 -7.04 7.34
C LEU A 211 7.00 -8.13 6.85
N ARG A 212 8.04 -7.78 6.08
CA ARG A 212 9.07 -8.74 5.62
C ARG A 212 9.76 -9.40 6.80
N GLY A 213 10.17 -8.63 7.81
CA GLY A 213 10.82 -9.17 9.00
C GLY A 213 9.95 -10.10 9.85
N HIS A 214 8.62 -10.02 9.74
CA HIS A 214 7.72 -10.91 10.48
C HIS A 214 7.23 -12.12 9.67
N TYR A 215 6.98 -11.95 8.37
CA TYR A 215 6.34 -12.96 7.53
C TYR A 215 7.29 -13.71 6.60
N LEU A 216 8.50 -13.21 6.37
CA LEU A 216 9.50 -13.92 5.58
C LEU A 216 10.57 -14.53 6.50
N PRO A 217 10.95 -15.80 6.29
CA PRO A 217 12.18 -16.34 6.84
C PRO A 217 13.37 -15.48 6.46
N THR A 218 14.34 -15.30 7.35
CA THR A 218 15.54 -14.47 7.08
C THR A 218 16.34 -14.97 5.88
N ASP A 219 16.27 -16.27 5.59
CA ASP A 219 16.95 -16.97 4.50
C ASP A 219 16.06 -17.27 3.29
N TYR A 220 14.90 -16.60 3.16
CA TYR A 220 13.94 -16.88 2.08
C TYR A 220 14.55 -16.78 0.67
N GLU A 221 15.50 -15.87 0.45
CA GLU A 221 16.21 -15.73 -0.83
C GLU A 221 17.06 -16.97 -1.13
N GLN A 222 17.77 -17.48 -0.13
CA GLN A 222 18.54 -18.72 -0.24
C GLN A 222 17.63 -19.91 -0.48
N MET A 223 16.46 -19.97 0.18
CA MET A 223 15.47 -21.02 -0.07
C MET A 223 14.97 -21.01 -1.52
N LEU A 224 14.61 -19.83 -2.05
CA LEU A 224 14.20 -19.66 -3.45
C LEU A 224 15.33 -20.04 -4.42
N TYR A 225 16.57 -19.68 -4.09
CA TYR A 225 17.73 -20.02 -4.90
C TYR A 225 17.98 -21.53 -4.92
N MET A 226 17.91 -22.18 -3.75
CA MET A 226 18.05 -23.64 -3.68
C MET A 226 16.92 -24.34 -4.43
N GLN A 227 15.68 -23.85 -4.35
CA GLN A 227 14.57 -24.41 -5.10
C GLN A 227 14.81 -24.29 -6.62
N TYR A 228 15.34 -23.15 -7.07
CA TYR A 228 15.74 -22.95 -8.46
C TYR A 228 16.88 -23.89 -8.89
N GLN A 229 17.96 -23.98 -8.12
CA GLN A 229 19.12 -24.83 -8.44
C GLN A 229 18.77 -26.32 -8.52
N HIS A 230 17.81 -26.77 -7.71
CA HIS A 230 17.33 -28.16 -7.72
C HIS A 230 16.10 -28.36 -8.61
N CYS A 231 15.66 -27.33 -9.35
CA CYS A 231 14.55 -27.45 -10.29
C CYS A 231 14.91 -28.43 -11.39
N SER A 232 14.24 -29.58 -11.40
CA SER A 232 14.45 -30.65 -12.37
C SER A 232 13.13 -31.23 -12.82
N GLN A 233 13.08 -31.71 -14.06
CA GLN A 233 11.84 -32.23 -14.64
C GLN A 233 11.34 -33.47 -13.90
N GLY A 234 12.22 -34.45 -13.66
CA GLY A 234 11.85 -35.73 -13.04
C GLY A 234 10.79 -36.48 -13.85
N GLN A 235 9.69 -36.88 -13.18
CA GLN A 235 8.54 -37.56 -13.82
C GLN A 235 7.44 -36.59 -14.28
N ARG A 236 7.63 -35.27 -14.13
CA ARG A 236 6.63 -34.26 -14.49
C ARG A 236 6.63 -33.98 -15.99
N SER A 237 5.55 -33.38 -16.48
CA SER A 237 5.48 -32.96 -17.88
C SER A 237 6.53 -31.87 -18.17
N VAL A 238 6.95 -31.77 -19.43
CA VAL A 238 7.86 -30.68 -19.85
C VAL A 238 7.25 -29.32 -19.58
N ASN A 239 5.93 -29.17 -19.75
CA ASN A 239 5.22 -27.92 -19.52
C ASN A 239 5.29 -27.50 -18.04
N ASP A 240 4.95 -28.40 -17.11
CA ASP A 240 4.94 -28.07 -15.67
C ASP A 240 6.34 -27.73 -15.17
N TYR A 241 7.36 -28.46 -15.65
CA TYR A 241 8.76 -28.15 -15.35
C TYR A 241 9.16 -26.77 -15.88
N THR A 242 8.80 -26.47 -17.13
CA THR A 242 9.17 -25.21 -17.78
C THR A 242 8.51 -24.03 -17.08
N GLU A 243 7.25 -24.15 -16.68
CA GLU A 243 6.54 -23.14 -15.91
C GLU A 243 7.19 -22.92 -14.54
N GLU A 244 7.50 -23.99 -13.80
CA GLU A 244 8.19 -23.87 -12.51
C GLU A 244 9.58 -23.24 -12.65
N PHE A 245 10.35 -23.64 -13.67
CA PHE A 245 11.69 -23.11 -13.94
C PHE A 245 11.66 -21.60 -14.19
N TYR A 246 10.78 -21.12 -15.07
CA TYR A 246 10.65 -19.68 -15.35
C TYR A 246 10.11 -18.89 -14.15
N ARG A 247 9.19 -19.47 -13.39
CA ARG A 247 8.67 -18.88 -12.17
C ARG A 247 9.78 -18.69 -11.13
N LEU A 248 10.59 -19.72 -10.88
CA LEU A 248 11.71 -19.68 -9.94
C LEU A 248 12.86 -18.79 -10.41
N SER A 249 13.16 -18.75 -11.71
CA SER A 249 14.19 -17.86 -12.25
C SER A 249 13.81 -16.39 -12.08
N ALA A 250 12.55 -16.03 -12.38
CA ALA A 250 12.02 -14.69 -12.20
C ALA A 250 12.02 -14.24 -10.73
N ARG A 251 11.81 -15.17 -9.78
CA ARG A 251 11.86 -14.89 -8.33
C ARG A 251 13.25 -14.61 -7.80
N ASN A 252 14.27 -15.25 -8.36
CA ASN A 252 15.64 -15.10 -7.91
C ASN A 252 16.32 -13.84 -8.48
N ASN A 253 15.65 -13.04 -9.32
CA ASN A 253 16.24 -11.90 -10.03
C ASN A 253 17.62 -12.22 -10.63
N LEU A 254 17.80 -13.45 -11.13
CA LEU A 254 19.02 -13.85 -11.80
C LEU A 254 19.00 -13.19 -13.17
N ASN A 255 19.49 -11.96 -13.23
CA ASN A 255 20.01 -11.44 -14.48
C ASN A 255 21.17 -12.38 -14.83
N GLU A 256 21.01 -13.19 -15.88
CA GLU A 256 22.15 -13.90 -16.46
C GLU A 256 23.19 -12.82 -16.77
N ASN A 257 24.25 -12.74 -15.95
CA ASN A 257 25.38 -11.89 -16.27
C ASN A 257 25.87 -12.36 -17.64
N THR A 258 25.59 -11.57 -18.67
CA THR A 258 26.14 -11.75 -20.00
C THR A 258 27.66 -11.69 -19.87
N ASN A 259 28.30 -12.86 -19.86
CA ASN A 259 29.75 -13.02 -19.95
C ASN A 259 30.29 -12.44 -21.25
#